data_AF-A0A7C2HB85-F1
#
_entry.id   AF-A0A7C2HB85-F1
#
_cell.length_a   1.000
_cell.length_b   1.000
_cell.length_c   1.000
_cell.angle_alpha   90.00
_cell.angle_beta   90.00
_cell.angle_gamma   90.00
#
_symmetry.space_group_name_H-M   'P 1'
#
loop_
_entity.id
_entity.type
_entity.pdbx_description
1 polymer ?
#
loop_
_entity_poly.entity_id
_entity_poly.type
_entity_poly.pdbx_seq_one_letter_code
_entity_poly.pdbx_strand_id
1 'polypeptide(L)'
;MKVPAVLRRKGVREALERFVAQVKELPEVEAILLAAGDEGWEVWTVLAEWDDAAVDAIVEQEGRLLDDLIAQGKETGAPGFHILIRQGKPLDEFLSPAARFLFRRG
;
A
#
# COMPACT_ATOMS: atom_id res chain seq x y z
N MET A 1 -8.54 17.70 5.18
CA MET A 1 -8.19 16.50 5.98
C MET A 1 -6.69 16.45 6.21
N LYS A 2 -6.25 16.23 7.45
CA LYS A 2 -4.83 16.28 7.87
C LYS A 2 -4.09 14.99 7.46
N VAL A 3 -2.84 15.10 7.00
CA VAL A 3 -1.95 13.95 6.77
C VAL A 3 -1.85 13.14 8.07
N PRO A 4 -2.05 11.80 8.05
CA PRO A 4 -1.93 10.92 9.21
C PRO A 4 -0.68 11.21 10.04
N ALA A 5 -0.79 11.17 11.37
CA ALA A 5 0.34 11.46 12.26
C ALA A 5 1.51 10.48 12.04
N VAL A 6 1.24 9.24 11.63
CA VAL A 6 2.26 8.24 11.31
C VAL A 6 3.10 8.63 10.08
N LEU A 7 2.48 9.20 9.05
CA LEU A 7 3.18 9.72 7.87
C LEU A 7 3.99 10.99 8.15
N ARG A 8 3.87 11.57 9.35
CA ARG A 8 4.73 12.66 9.81
C ARG A 8 5.98 12.17 10.52
N ARG A 9 6.03 10.88 10.88
CA ARG A 9 7.23 10.27 11.46
C ARG A 9 8.26 10.11 10.35
N LYS A 10 9.38 10.83 10.49
CA LYS A 10 10.54 10.72 9.60
C LYS A 10 10.92 9.23 9.45
N GLY A 11 11.24 8.78 8.24
CA GLY A 11 11.55 7.39 7.93
C GLY A 11 10.35 6.47 7.64
N VAL A 12 9.20 6.60 8.33
CA VAL A 12 8.01 5.79 7.96
C VAL A 12 7.46 6.23 6.61
N ARG A 13 7.35 7.55 6.42
CA ARG A 13 6.94 8.13 5.16
C ARG A 13 7.90 7.76 4.02
N GLU A 14 9.20 7.83 4.26
CA GLU A 14 10.23 7.54 3.25
C GLU A 14 10.21 6.06 2.86
N ALA A 15 10.05 5.15 3.84
CA ALA A 15 9.91 3.72 3.58
C ALA A 15 8.65 3.42 2.75
N LEU A 16 7.52 4.04 3.09
CA LEU A 16 6.28 3.88 2.33
C LEU A 16 6.38 4.47 0.91
N GLU A 17 7.00 5.64 0.75
CA GLU A 17 7.26 6.24 -0.56
C GLU A 17 8.13 5.32 -1.43
N ARG A 18 9.14 4.65 -0.85
CA ARG A 18 9.94 3.63 -1.56
C ARG A 18 9.13 2.40 -1.95
N PHE A 19 8.30 1.88 -1.05
CA PHE A 19 7.40 0.76 -1.35
C PHE A 19 6.47 1.10 -2.52
N VAL A 20 5.78 2.24 -2.43
CA VAL A 20 4.88 2.72 -3.49
C VAL A 20 5.63 2.88 -4.80
N ALA A 21 6.84 3.44 -4.78
CA ALA A 21 7.65 3.64 -5.99
C ALA A 21 8.08 2.35 -6.68
N GLN A 22 8.19 1.23 -5.95
CA GLN A 22 8.54 -0.07 -6.52
C GLN A 22 7.30 -0.85 -6.95
N VAL A 23 6.29 -0.93 -6.09
CA VAL A 23 5.07 -1.72 -6.34
C VAL A 23 4.23 -1.13 -7.47
N LYS A 24 4.21 0.20 -7.63
CA LYS A 24 3.44 0.84 -8.72
C LYS A 24 3.95 0.53 -10.13
N GLU A 25 5.19 0.05 -10.25
CA GLU A 25 5.81 -0.29 -11.52
C GLU A 25 5.38 -1.70 -11.98
N LEU A 26 4.74 -2.48 -11.10
CA LEU A 26 4.14 -3.76 -11.47
C LEU A 26 2.91 -3.52 -12.36
N PRO A 27 2.86 -4.11 -13.57
CA PRO A 27 1.80 -3.85 -14.53
C PRO A 27 0.41 -4.35 -14.09
N GLU A 28 0.33 -5.22 -13.10
CA GLU A 28 -0.90 -5.73 -12.52
C GLU A 28 -1.50 -4.76 -11.48
N VAL A 29 -0.67 -3.88 -10.92
CA VAL A 29 -1.07 -2.93 -9.88
C VAL A 29 -1.77 -1.72 -10.50
N GLU A 30 -3.02 -1.50 -10.09
CA GLU A 30 -3.85 -0.40 -10.60
C GLU A 30 -3.94 0.76 -9.62
N ALA A 31 -3.93 0.47 -8.32
CA ALA A 31 -3.98 1.48 -7.28
C ALA A 31 -3.31 1.00 -5.99
N ILE A 32 -2.74 1.95 -5.25
CA ILE A 32 -2.26 1.75 -3.89
C ILE A 32 -2.89 2.83 -3.02
N LEU A 33 -3.50 2.43 -1.91
CA LEU A 33 -4.25 3.32 -1.04
C LEU A 33 -3.71 3.28 0.38
N LEU A 34 -3.95 4.36 1.12
CA LEU A 34 -3.76 4.40 2.56
C LEU A 34 -5.12 4.48 3.25
N ALA A 35 -5.46 3.44 3.99
CA ALA A 35 -6.69 3.32 4.75
C ALA A 35 -6.41 3.36 6.27
N ALA A 36 -7.43 3.73 7.04
CA ALA A 36 -7.42 3.54 8.48
C ALA A 36 -8.15 2.22 8.77
N GLY A 37 -7.48 1.28 9.42
CA GLY A 37 -8.03 0.03 9.94
C GLY A 37 -8.13 0.03 11.46
N ASP A 38 -8.61 -1.07 12.02
CA ASP A 38 -8.86 -1.20 13.46
C ASP A 38 -7.56 -1.22 14.29
N GLU A 39 -6.48 -1.78 13.74
CA GLU A 39 -5.17 -1.89 14.40
C GLU A 39 -4.21 -0.75 14.05
N GLY A 40 -4.60 0.16 13.14
CA GLY A 40 -3.74 1.25 12.72
C GLY A 40 -3.97 1.67 11.27
N TRP A 41 -2.90 2.02 10.59
CA TRP A 41 -2.96 2.38 9.17
C TRP A 41 -2.69 1.16 8.31
N GLU A 42 -3.34 1.10 7.16
CA GLU A 42 -3.25 -0.02 6.25
C GLU A 42 -2.91 0.46 4.85
N VAL A 43 -2.07 -0.31 4.17
CA VAL A 43 -1.74 -0.12 2.76
C VAL A 43 -2.50 -1.17 1.97
N TRP A 44 -3.36 -0.71 1.07
CA TRP A 44 -4.18 -1.60 0.24
C TRP A 44 -3.67 -1.52 -1.21
N THR A 45 -3.20 -2.64 -1.74
CA THR A 45 -2.75 -2.77 -3.13
C THR A 45 -3.86 -3.43 -3.94
N VAL A 46 -4.31 -2.76 -4.99
CA VAL A 46 -5.44 -3.21 -5.83
C VAL A 46 -4.92 -3.81 -7.12
N LEU A 47 -5.33 -5.05 -7.39
CA LEU A 47 -5.11 -5.79 -8.62
C LEU A 47 -6.42 -6.03 -9.36
N ALA A 48 -6.34 -6.06 -10.70
CA ALA A 48 -7.48 -6.37 -11.56
C ALA A 48 -8.01 -7.80 -11.33
N GLU A 49 -7.07 -8.74 -11.30
CA GLU A 49 -7.24 -10.17 -11.12
C GLU A 49 -6.07 -10.71 -10.29
N TRP A 50 -6.19 -11.96 -9.83
CA TRP A 50 -5.13 -12.60 -9.07
C TRP A 50 -4.00 -13.01 -10.02
N ASP A 51 -2.78 -12.57 -9.72
CA ASP A 51 -1.55 -12.99 -10.40
C ASP A 51 -0.49 -13.34 -9.35
N ASP A 52 -0.04 -14.60 -9.36
CA ASP A 52 0.89 -15.11 -8.34
C ASP A 52 2.22 -14.35 -8.33
N ALA A 53 2.75 -13.99 -9.51
CA ALA A 53 4.04 -13.32 -9.63
C ALA A 53 3.96 -11.88 -9.10
N ALA A 54 2.88 -11.17 -9.40
CA ALA A 54 2.62 -9.84 -8.85
C ALA A 54 2.41 -9.89 -7.34
N VAL A 55 1.66 -10.88 -6.82
CA VAL A 55 1.45 -11.06 -5.38
C VAL A 55 2.77 -11.34 -4.67
N ASP A 56 3.58 -12.27 -5.17
CA ASP A 56 4.90 -12.57 -4.60
C ASP A 56 5.81 -11.34 -4.58
N ALA A 57 5.83 -10.57 -5.68
CA ALA A 57 6.61 -9.34 -5.76
C ALA A 57 6.14 -8.27 -4.77
N ILE A 58 4.82 -8.12 -4.57
CA ILE A 58 4.24 -7.21 -3.59
C ILE A 58 4.68 -7.63 -2.18
N VAL A 59 4.47 -8.90 -1.81
CA VAL A 59 4.82 -9.44 -0.49
C VAL A 59 6.32 -9.30 -0.20
N GLU A 60 7.18 -9.49 -1.20
CA GLU A 60 8.62 -9.25 -1.05
C GLU A 60 8.91 -7.77 -0.69
N GLN A 61 8.25 -6.81 -1.36
CA GLN A 61 8.40 -5.39 -1.03
C GLN A 61 7.83 -5.03 0.34
N GLU A 62 6.74 -5.68 0.76
CA GLU A 62 6.19 -5.52 2.11
C GLU A 62 7.21 -5.97 3.16
N GLY A 63 7.81 -7.15 2.98
CA GLY A 63 8.86 -7.67 3.86
C GLY A 63 10.05 -6.71 3.98
N ARG A 64 10.56 -6.21 2.84
CA ARG A 64 11.67 -5.24 2.83
C ARG A 64 11.33 -3.94 3.55
N LEU A 65 10.10 -3.44 3.41
CA LEU A 65 9.63 -2.26 4.15
C LEU A 65 9.60 -2.55 5.65
N LEU A 66 9.07 -3.70 6.07
CA LEU A 66 9.00 -4.08 7.48
C LEU A 66 10.40 -4.19 8.09
N ASP A 67 11.34 -4.83 7.39
CA ASP A 67 12.74 -4.92 7.79
C ASP A 67 13.38 -3.52 7.95
N ASP A 68 13.14 -2.63 6.99
CA ASP A 68 13.58 -1.23 7.04
C ASP A 68 13.05 -0.49 8.28
N LEU A 69 11.77 -0.72 8.63
CA LEU A 69 11.14 -0.08 9.80
C LEU A 69 11.66 -0.67 11.11
N ILE A 70 11.86 -1.98 11.19
CA ILE A 70 12.43 -2.67 12.34
C ILE A 70 13.86 -2.18 12.59
N ALA A 71 14.69 -2.10 11.55
CA ALA A 71 16.06 -1.60 11.64
C ALA A 71 16.14 -0.15 12.15
N GLN A 72 15.06 0.63 11.99
CA GLN A 72 14.92 2.00 12.48
C GLN A 72 14.25 2.10 13.87
N GLY A 73 13.86 0.99 14.50
CA GLY A 73 13.13 0.95 15.77
C GLY A 73 11.71 1.51 15.67
N LYS A 74 11.02 1.25 14.55
CA LYS A 74 9.68 1.78 14.21
C LYS A 74 8.63 0.70 13.98
N GLU A 75 8.85 -0.49 14.51
CA GLU A 75 7.99 -1.67 14.35
C GLU A 75 6.55 -1.40 14.80
N THR A 76 6.34 -0.62 15.86
CA THR A 76 5.01 -0.22 16.36
C THR A 76 4.27 0.77 15.45
N GLY A 77 4.94 1.29 14.43
CA GLY A 77 4.38 2.19 13.43
C GLY A 77 4.23 1.55 12.05
N ALA A 78 4.51 0.26 11.91
CA ALA A 78 4.34 -0.46 10.67
C ALA A 78 2.84 -0.49 10.27
N PRO A 79 2.51 -0.23 8.99
CA PRO A 79 1.15 -0.39 8.53
C PRO A 79 0.80 -1.87 8.36
N GLY A 80 -0.49 -2.20 8.43
CA GLY A 80 -1.01 -3.46 7.90
C GLY A 80 -0.99 -3.45 6.37
N PHE A 81 -0.93 -4.62 5.76
CA PHE A 81 -0.89 -4.77 4.31
C PHE A 81 -2.02 -5.67 3.82
N HIS A 82 -2.66 -5.25 2.73
CA HIS A 82 -3.77 -5.99 2.13
C HIS A 82 -3.67 -5.95 0.61
N ILE A 83 -3.93 -7.10 -0.01
CA ILE A 83 -4.09 -7.21 -1.46
C ILE A 83 -5.58 -7.36 -1.77
N LEU A 84 -6.10 -6.49 -2.63
CA LEU A 84 -7.50 -6.47 -3.02
C LEU A 84 -7.64 -6.84 -4.49
N ILE A 85 -8.50 -7.82 -4.77
CA ILE A 85 -8.81 -8.24 -6.13
C ILE A 85 -10.18 -7.71 -6.51
N ARG A 86 -10.27 -6.88 -7.54
CA ARG A 86 -11.56 -6.28 -7.96
C ARG A 86 -12.44 -7.23 -8.79
N GLN A 87 -11.91 -8.37 -9.22
CA GLN A 87 -12.63 -9.44 -9.94
C GLN A 87 -13.43 -8.91 -11.14
N GLY A 88 -12.79 -8.09 -11.97
CA GLY A 88 -13.41 -7.56 -13.20
C GLY A 88 -14.32 -6.34 -13.04
N LYS A 89 -14.63 -5.90 -11.80
CA LYS A 89 -15.34 -4.62 -11.60
C LYS A 89 -14.47 -3.44 -12.03
N PRO A 90 -15.01 -2.41 -12.72
CA PRO A 90 -14.24 -1.20 -13.02
C PRO A 90 -13.67 -0.57 -11.75
N LEU A 91 -12.44 -0.05 -11.81
CA LEU A 91 -11.74 0.50 -10.64
C LEU A 91 -12.54 1.63 -9.95
N ASP A 92 -13.20 2.49 -10.75
CA ASP A 92 -14.03 3.58 -10.25
C ASP A 92 -15.36 3.13 -9.61
N GLU A 93 -15.83 1.92 -9.91
CA GLU A 93 -16.98 1.31 -9.24
C GLU A 93 -16.56 0.51 -8.00
N PHE A 94 -15.34 -0.05 -8.02
CA PHE A 94 -14.76 -0.81 -6.92
C PHE A 94 -14.34 0.10 -5.77
N LEU A 95 -13.75 1.26 -6.08
CA LEU A 95 -13.28 2.22 -5.10
C LEU A 95 -14.27 3.37 -4.92
N SER A 96 -14.52 3.73 -3.65
CA SER A 96 -15.30 4.93 -3.35
C SER A 96 -14.60 6.18 -3.91
N PRO A 97 -15.35 7.17 -4.42
CA PRO A 97 -14.79 8.47 -4.80
C PRO A 97 -14.04 9.19 -3.65
N ALA A 98 -14.31 8.82 -2.40
CA ALA A 98 -13.62 9.36 -1.23
C ALA A 98 -12.27 8.67 -0.91
N ALA A 99 -11.91 7.62 -1.66
CA ALA A 99 -10.69 6.86 -1.46
C ALA A 99 -9.44 7.73 -1.69
N ARG A 100 -8.44 7.56 -0.82
CA ARG A 100 -7.20 8.32 -0.87
C ARG A 100 -6.09 7.46 -1.46
N PHE A 101 -5.66 7.86 -2.64
CA PHE A 101 -4.63 7.17 -3.39
C PHE A 101 -3.24 7.65 -2.97
N LEU A 102 -2.35 6.69 -2.72
CA LEU A 102 -0.90 6.90 -2.76
C LEU A 102 -0.39 6.77 -4.20
N PHE A 103 -1.02 5.90 -4.98
CA PHE A 103 -0.78 5.70 -6.40
C PHE A 103 -2.08 5.27 -7.11
N ARG A 104 -2.25 5.71 -8.36
CA ARG A 104 -3.30 5.24 -9.29
C ARG A 104 -2.74 5.24 -10.71
N ARG A 105 -2.93 4.14 -11.43
CA ARG A 105 -2.57 4.02 -12.85
C ARG A 105 -3.67 4.66 -13.72
N GLY A 106 -3.24 5.42 -14.73
CA GLY A 106 -4.11 6.14 -15.67
C GLY A 106 -4.68 5.25 -16.76
#